data_AF-T0YUD6-F1
#
_entry.id   AF-T0YUD6-F1
#
_cell.length_a   1.000
_cell.length_b   1.000
_cell.length_c   1.000
_cell.angle_alpha   90.00
_cell.angle_beta   90.00
_cell.angle_gamma   90.00
#
_symmetry.space_group_name_H-M   'P 1'
#
loop_
_entity.id
_entity.type
_entity.pdbx_description
1 polymer ?
#
loop_
_entity_poly.entity_id
_entity_poly.type
_entity_poly.pdbx_seq_one_letter_code
_entity_poly.pdbx_strand_id
1 'polypeptide(L)'
;ILAEKLHALLQQQKKWPRPRDLYDLWYILCRSGERYAWEELEPLFQEKCRVRDIEPDLSGLISEHLREWNRDAWVGRLGPMLKELPEFERTWREWVEMFRTMVNKPI
;
A
#
# COMPACT_ATOMS: atom_id res chain seq x y z
N ILE A 1 11.73 -1.65 5.33
CA ILE A 1 11.07 -0.63 4.48
C ILE A 1 9.65 -1.07 4.08
N LEU A 2 9.43 -2.22 3.42
CA LEU A 2 8.08 -2.65 2.99
C LEU A 2 7.04 -2.73 4.13
N ALA A 3 7.36 -3.43 5.23
CA ALA A 3 6.48 -3.52 6.40
C ALA A 3 6.11 -2.14 6.98
N GLU A 4 7.05 -1.18 6.93
CA GLU A 4 6.80 0.18 7.40
C GLU A 4 5.84 0.94 6.49
N LYS A 5 5.94 0.72 5.18
CA LYS A 5 5.03 1.29 4.19
C LYS A 5 3.64 0.66 4.27
N LEU A 6 3.53 -0.65 4.47
CA LEU A 6 2.24 -1.33 4.68
C LEU A 6 1.52 -0.77 5.92
N HIS A 7 2.21 -0.72 7.06
CA HIS A 7 1.65 -0.11 8.27
C HIS A 7 1.31 1.37 8.03
N ALA A 8 2.17 2.13 7.35
CA ALA A 8 1.89 3.54 7.06
C ALA A 8 0.65 3.69 6.18
N LEU A 9 0.47 2.84 5.18
CA LEU A 9 -0.69 2.79 4.30
C LEU A 9 -1.98 2.53 5.09
N LEU A 10 -1.96 1.58 6.03
CA LEU A 10 -3.10 1.39 6.95
C LEU A 10 -3.37 2.60 7.83
N GLN A 11 -2.30 3.21 8.38
CA GLN A 11 -2.42 4.38 9.22
C GLN A 11 -3.05 5.57 8.47
N GLN A 12 -2.91 5.63 7.14
CA GLN A 12 -3.45 6.73 6.34
C GLN A 12 -4.92 6.91 6.62
N GLN A 13 -5.70 5.82 6.68
CA GLN A 13 -7.17 5.79 6.90
C GLN A 13 -7.66 6.51 8.16
N LYS A 14 -6.76 6.81 9.11
CA LYS A 14 -7.11 7.54 10.35
C LYS A 14 -6.54 8.96 10.42
N LYS A 15 -5.73 9.37 9.43
CA LYS A 15 -4.90 10.58 9.54
C LYS A 15 -4.99 11.47 8.30
N TRP A 16 -4.32 11.09 7.23
CA TRP A 16 -4.26 11.85 5.98
C TRP A 16 -3.74 10.96 4.85
N PRO A 17 -4.17 11.20 3.60
CA PRO A 17 -3.71 10.43 2.45
C PRO A 17 -2.21 10.62 2.23
N ARG A 18 -1.50 9.52 1.98
CA ARG A 18 -0.08 9.51 1.59
C ARG A 18 0.10 8.61 0.37
N PRO A 19 -0.31 9.09 -0.82
CA PRO A 19 -0.26 8.31 -2.06
C PRO A 19 1.14 7.81 -2.43
N ARG A 20 2.19 8.43 -1.90
CA ARG A 20 3.57 7.93 -2.02
C ARG A 20 3.78 6.56 -1.41
N ASP A 21 3.20 6.25 -0.25
CA ASP A 21 3.40 4.93 0.35
C ASP A 21 2.76 3.83 -0.53
N LEU A 22 1.59 4.12 -1.12
CA LEU A 22 0.94 3.25 -2.11
C LEU A 22 1.78 3.13 -3.39
N TYR A 23 2.27 4.25 -3.93
CA TYR A 23 3.12 4.26 -5.12
C TYR A 23 4.40 3.45 -4.91
N ASP A 24 5.07 3.62 -3.77
CA ASP A 24 6.31 2.92 -3.47
C ASP A 24 6.08 1.41 -3.34
N LEU A 25 4.99 1.01 -2.68
CA LEU A 25 4.60 -0.40 -2.56
C LEU A 25 4.28 -1.01 -3.93
N TRP A 26 3.47 -0.34 -4.73
CA TRP A 26 3.16 -0.76 -6.10
C TRP A 26 4.43 -0.84 -6.95
N TYR A 27 5.30 0.15 -6.88
CA TYR A 27 6.52 0.19 -7.68
C TYR A 27 7.43 -0.99 -7.33
N ILE A 28 7.70 -1.21 -6.04
CA ILE A 28 8.55 -2.32 -5.58
C ILE A 28 7.91 -3.66 -5.97
N LEU A 29 6.65 -3.88 -5.63
CA LEU A 29 6.05 -5.21 -5.72
C LEU A 29 5.50 -5.55 -7.11
N CYS A 30 5.04 -4.56 -7.88
CA CYS A 30 4.41 -4.77 -9.18
C CYS A 30 5.34 -4.43 -10.35
N ARG A 31 6.22 -3.42 -10.21
CA ARG A 31 6.98 -2.88 -11.35
C ARG A 31 8.47 -3.23 -11.35
N SER A 32 9.11 -3.27 -10.19
CA SER A 32 10.56 -3.55 -10.09
C SER A 32 10.89 -5.03 -10.34
N GLY A 33 9.90 -5.91 -10.21
CA GLY A 33 10.07 -7.36 -10.32
C GLY A 33 10.59 -8.03 -9.05
N GLU A 34 10.82 -7.27 -7.98
CA GLU A 34 11.15 -7.82 -6.67
C GLU A 34 9.99 -8.68 -6.14
N ARG A 35 10.32 -9.89 -5.69
CA ARG A 35 9.35 -10.83 -5.11
C ARG A 35 9.65 -10.99 -3.63
N TYR A 36 8.61 -10.87 -2.82
CA TYR A 36 8.67 -11.06 -1.38
C TYR A 36 7.65 -12.12 -0.98
N ALA A 37 8.08 -13.07 -0.17
CA ALA A 37 7.19 -14.02 0.46
C ALA A 37 6.40 -13.29 1.57
N TRP A 38 5.07 -13.42 1.58
CA TRP A 38 4.26 -12.78 2.60
C TRP A 38 4.59 -13.32 3.99
N GLU A 39 4.96 -14.58 4.09
CA GLU A 39 5.36 -15.28 5.31
C GLU A 39 6.57 -14.63 5.99
N GLU A 40 7.46 -14.00 5.22
CA GLU A 40 8.61 -13.24 5.74
C GLU A 40 8.22 -11.80 6.12
N LEU A 41 7.26 -11.22 5.41
CA LEU A 41 6.84 -9.83 5.59
C LEU A 41 5.82 -9.66 6.72
N GLU A 42 4.95 -10.64 6.91
CA GLU A 42 3.85 -10.62 7.87
C GLU A 42 4.31 -10.38 9.31
N PRO A 43 5.31 -11.11 9.86
CA PRO A 43 5.76 -10.88 11.24
C PRO A 43 6.32 -9.46 11.43
N LEU A 44 7.02 -8.94 10.41
CA LEU A 44 7.55 -7.57 10.44
C LEU A 44 6.44 -6.53 10.39
N PHE A 45 5.43 -6.75 9.54
CA PHE A 45 4.26 -5.89 9.43
C PHE A 45 3.45 -5.87 10.74
N GLN A 46 3.16 -7.04 11.31
CA GLN A 46 2.48 -7.19 12.60
C GLN A 46 3.24 -6.45 13.71
N GLU A 47 4.55 -6.61 13.77
CA GLU A 47 5.37 -5.92 14.78
C GLU A 47 5.35 -4.39 14.60
N LYS A 48 5.42 -3.89 13.36
CA LYS A 48 5.31 -2.46 13.07
C LYS A 48 3.95 -1.89 13.46
N CYS A 49 2.87 -2.63 13.22
CA CYS A 49 1.52 -2.29 13.64
C CYS A 49 1.38 -2.25 15.16
N ARG A 50 1.88 -3.28 15.85
CA ARG A 50 1.87 -3.38 17.33
C ARG A 50 2.58 -2.22 18.01
N VAL A 51 3.78 -1.87 17.55
CA VAL A 51 4.57 -0.75 18.12
C VAL A 51 3.86 0.60 18.01
N ARG A 52 2.92 0.74 17.07
CA ARG A 52 2.20 2.00 16.81
C ARG A 52 0.72 1.96 17.19
N ASP A 53 0.29 0.92 17.90
CA ASP A 53 -1.09 0.69 18.32
C ASP A 53 -2.08 0.74 17.14
N ILE A 54 -1.71 0.06 16.06
CA ILE A 54 -2.55 -0.13 14.87
C ILE A 54 -2.87 -1.61 14.73
N GLU A 55 -4.13 -1.91 14.43
CA GLU A 55 -4.54 -3.27 14.09
C GLU A 55 -4.00 -3.66 12.70
N PRO A 56 -3.31 -4.81 12.56
CA PRO A 56 -2.77 -5.29 11.28
C PRO A 56 -3.87 -5.86 10.37
N ASP A 57 -4.86 -5.04 10.03
CA ASP A 57 -6.01 -5.42 9.19
C ASP A 57 -5.64 -5.43 7.70
N LEU A 58 -5.61 -6.62 7.10
CA LEU A 58 -5.28 -6.78 5.68
C LEU A 58 -6.37 -6.23 4.75
N SER A 59 -7.64 -6.22 5.19
CA SER A 59 -8.74 -5.68 4.38
C SER A 59 -8.60 -4.16 4.23
N GLY A 60 -8.08 -3.49 5.26
CA GLY A 60 -7.75 -2.07 5.23
C GLY A 60 -6.69 -1.68 4.19
N LEU A 61 -5.81 -2.60 3.76
CA LEU A 61 -4.78 -2.33 2.74
C LEU A 61 -5.35 -2.27 1.31
N ILE A 62 -6.60 -2.69 1.13
CA ILE A 62 -7.33 -2.70 -0.14
C ILE A 62 -8.77 -2.16 0.01
N SER A 63 -9.05 -1.40 1.07
CA SER A 63 -10.39 -0.87 1.32
C SER A 63 -10.77 0.21 0.30
N GLU A 64 -12.07 0.36 0.02
CA GLU A 64 -12.54 1.42 -0.89
C GLU A 64 -12.25 2.80 -0.30
N HIS A 65 -12.33 2.96 1.03
CA HIS A 65 -11.96 4.21 1.68
C HIS A 65 -10.49 4.59 1.42
N LEU A 66 -9.57 3.63 1.56
CA LEU A 66 -8.16 3.85 1.26
C LEU A 66 -7.95 4.22 -0.22
N ARG A 67 -8.67 3.54 -1.13
CA ARG A 67 -8.65 3.83 -2.57
C ARG A 67 -9.05 5.27 -2.84
N GLU A 68 -10.22 5.69 -2.38
CA GLU A 68 -10.76 7.03 -2.63
C GLU A 68 -9.84 8.12 -2.09
N TRP A 69 -9.32 7.95 -0.87
CA TRP A 69 -8.36 8.89 -0.28
C TRP A 69 -7.08 9.03 -1.08
N ASN A 70 -6.54 7.92 -1.59
CA ASN A 70 -5.35 7.98 -2.42
C ASN A 70 -5.65 8.54 -3.81
N ARG A 71 -6.80 8.21 -4.40
CA ARG A 71 -7.26 8.74 -5.69
C ARG A 71 -7.31 10.26 -5.68
N ASP A 72 -7.98 10.83 -4.69
CA ASP A 72 -8.22 12.27 -4.59
C ASP A 72 -6.91 13.04 -4.36
N ALA A 73 -5.94 12.42 -3.67
CA ALA A 73 -4.63 13.02 -3.41
C ALA A 73 -3.58 12.71 -4.49
N TRP A 74 -3.87 11.81 -5.44
CA TRP A 74 -2.86 11.20 -6.32
C TRP A 74 -2.09 12.25 -7.12
N VAL A 75 -2.79 12.99 -7.96
CA VAL A 75 -2.20 14.00 -8.86
C VAL A 75 -1.58 15.14 -8.07
N GLY A 76 -2.29 15.65 -7.06
CA GLY A 76 -1.84 16.82 -6.29
C GLY A 76 -0.60 16.55 -5.43
N ARG A 77 -0.39 15.32 -4.95
CA ARG A 77 0.74 14.96 -4.08
C ARG A 77 1.91 14.31 -4.83
N LEU A 78 1.64 13.48 -5.84
CA LEU A 78 2.69 12.78 -6.58
C LEU A 78 3.10 13.46 -7.88
N GLY A 79 2.19 14.19 -8.52
CA GLY A 79 2.47 14.88 -9.80
C GLY A 79 3.71 15.77 -9.74
N PRO A 80 3.91 16.61 -8.71
CA PRO A 80 5.13 17.41 -8.58
C PRO A 80 6.42 16.61 -8.31
N MET A 81 6.29 15.37 -7.85
CA MET A 81 7.42 14.53 -7.42
C MET A 81 7.91 13.58 -8.50
N LEU A 82 7.07 13.26 -9.49
CA LEU A 82 7.33 12.24 -10.50
C LEU A 82 7.40 12.88 -11.89
N LYS A 83 8.40 12.48 -12.68
CA LYS A 83 8.51 12.90 -14.07
C LYS A 83 7.32 12.39 -14.90
N GLU A 84 6.89 11.16 -14.62
CA GLU A 84 5.73 10.52 -15.24
C GLU A 84 4.91 9.85 -14.13
N LEU A 85 3.69 10.36 -13.93
CA LEU A 85 2.75 9.84 -12.94
C LEU A 85 1.91 8.72 -13.59
N PRO A 86 1.92 7.49 -13.08
CA PRO A 86 1.01 6.46 -13.57
C PRO A 86 -0.45 6.79 -13.26
N GLU A 87 -1.33 6.32 -14.13
CA GLU A 87 -2.78 6.41 -13.98
C GLU A 87 -3.23 5.65 -12.72
N PHE A 88 -4.02 6.32 -11.88
CA PHE A 88 -4.34 5.83 -10.54
C PHE A 88 -5.09 4.49 -10.58
N GLU A 89 -6.12 4.35 -11.43
CA GLU A 89 -6.96 3.15 -11.44
C GLU A 89 -6.17 1.92 -11.89
N ARG A 90 -5.25 2.09 -12.85
CA ARG A 90 -4.27 1.06 -13.20
C ARG A 90 -3.38 0.69 -12.01
N THR A 91 -2.76 1.66 -11.35
CA THR A 91 -1.88 1.41 -10.20
C THR A 91 -2.63 0.69 -9.07
N TRP A 92 -3.85 1.13 -8.77
CA TRP A 92 -4.68 0.51 -7.75
C TRP A 92 -5.07 -0.94 -8.10
N ARG A 93 -5.48 -1.19 -9.35
CA ARG A 93 -5.81 -2.55 -9.81
C ARG A 93 -4.61 -3.49 -9.68
N GLU A 94 -3.46 -3.09 -10.19
CA GLU A 94 -2.22 -3.89 -10.12
C GLU A 94 -1.81 -4.14 -8.66
N TRP A 95 -1.95 -3.14 -7.78
CA TRP A 95 -1.71 -3.27 -6.34
C TRP A 95 -2.63 -4.32 -5.70
N VAL A 96 -3.95 -4.24 -5.93
CA VAL A 96 -4.92 -5.16 -5.32
C VAL A 96 -4.69 -6.59 -5.81
N GLU A 97 -4.43 -6.78 -7.10
CA GLU A 97 -4.12 -8.08 -7.68
C GLU A 97 -2.85 -8.67 -7.05
N MET A 98 -1.75 -7.90 -7.02
CA MET A 98 -0.50 -8.33 -6.43
C MET A 98 -0.65 -8.64 -4.94
N PHE A 99 -1.32 -7.77 -4.17
CA PHE A 99 -1.49 -7.95 -2.74
C PHE A 99 -2.29 -9.23 -2.42
N ARG A 100 -3.36 -9.52 -3.17
CA ARG A 100 -4.14 -10.76 -3.03
C ARG A 100 -3.32 -12.01 -3.33
N THR A 101 -2.51 -11.98 -4.39
CA THR A 101 -1.55 -13.05 -4.67
C THR A 101 -0.50 -13.18 -3.55
N MET A 102 -0.05 -12.03 -3.03
CA MET A 102 0.73 -11.82 -1.82
C MET A 102 0.30 -12.73 -0.66
N VAL A 103 -0.90 -12.43 -0.16
CA VAL A 103 -1.40 -12.93 1.12
C VAL A 103 -2.00 -14.33 1.06
N ASN A 104 -2.13 -14.93 -0.13
CA ASN A 104 -2.60 -16.31 -0.35
C ASN A 104 -3.87 -16.70 0.44
N LYS A 105 -4.74 -15.72 0.71
CA LYS A 105 -6.01 -15.88 1.43
C LYS A 105 -7.12 -15.23 0.62
N PRO A 106 -8.31 -15.86 0.50
CA PRO A 106 -9.50 -15.13 0.12
C PRO A 106 -9.76 -14.08 1.20
N ILE A 107 -9.66 -12.80 0.83
CA ILE A 107 -10.09 -11.66 1.64
C ILE A 107 -11.59 -11.48 1.44
#